data_AF-A0A8C8AES7-F1
#
_entry.id   AF-A0A8C8AES7-F1
#
_cell.length_a   1.000
_cell.length_b   1.000
_cell.length_c   1.000
_cell.angle_alpha   90.00
_cell.angle_beta   90.00
_cell.angle_gamma   90.00
#
_symmetry.space_group_name_H-M   'P 1'
#
loop_
_entity.id
_entity.type
_entity.pdbx_description
1 polymer ?
#
loop_
_entity_poly.entity_id
_entity_poly.type
_entity_poly.pdbx_seq_one_letter_code
_entity_poly.pdbx_strand_id
1 'polypeptide(L)'
;MAGLLCRLLLCLAAAGAAADLLLEEARRSLDLSTHLAKVSAELSLANAAGGTAASAFLLALEPGLEPRLAYLGVQVSAGRRGWA
;
A
#
# COMPACT_ATOMS: atom_id res chain seq x y z
N MET A 1 -32.76 -1.69 -19.64
CA MET A 1 -31.92 -2.83 -19.21
C MET A 1 -30.47 -2.71 -19.69
N ALA A 2 -30.20 -2.36 -20.95
CA ALA A 2 -28.82 -2.26 -21.48
C ALA A 2 -27.92 -1.21 -20.78
N GLY A 3 -28.45 -0.03 -20.44
CA GLY A 3 -27.66 1.03 -19.81
C GLY A 3 -27.17 0.72 -18.39
N LEU A 4 -27.92 -0.09 -17.62
CA LEU A 4 -27.51 -0.53 -16.28
C LEU A 4 -26.39 -1.57 -16.37
N LEU A 5 -26.51 -2.50 -17.31
CA LEU A 5 -25.48 -3.51 -17.63
C LEU A 5 -24.18 -2.85 -18.09
N CYS A 6 -24.23 -1.87 -18.99
CA CYS A 6 -23.04 -1.14 -19.43
C CYS A 6 -22.35 -0.40 -18.27
N ARG A 7 -23.14 0.23 -17.38
CA ARG A 7 -22.59 0.89 -16.19
C ARG A 7 -21.95 -0.10 -15.22
N LEU A 8 -22.59 -1.26 -15.00
CA LEU A 8 -22.02 -2.31 -14.15
C LEU A 8 -20.70 -2.84 -14.72
N LEU A 9 -20.63 -3.07 -16.04
CA LEU A 9 -19.43 -3.55 -16.71
C LEU A 9 -18.29 -2.52 -16.67
N LEU A 10 -18.60 -1.23 -16.81
CA LEU A 10 -17.61 -0.15 -16.67
C LEU A 10 -17.09 -0.04 -15.24
N CYS A 11 -17.95 -0.18 -14.22
CA CYS A 11 -17.53 -0.20 -12.82
C CYS A 11 -16.64 -1.42 -12.51
N LEU A 12 -16.96 -2.59 -13.06
CA LEU A 12 -16.18 -3.81 -12.87
C LEU A 12 -14.81 -3.72 -13.58
N ALA A 13 -14.77 -3.14 -14.78
CA ALA A 13 -13.52 -2.91 -15.51
C ALA A 13 -12.62 -1.87 -14.81
N ALA A 14 -13.21 -0.82 -14.22
CA ALA A 14 -12.49 0.15 -13.41
C ALA A 14 -11.94 -0.47 -12.12
N ALA A 15 -12.66 -1.43 -11.52
CA ALA A 15 -12.20 -2.17 -10.35
C ALA A 15 -11.02 -3.12 -10.67
N GLY A 16 -10.94 -3.62 -11.91
CA GLY A 16 -9.84 -4.46 -12.40
C GLY A 16 -8.61 -3.68 -12.88
N ALA A 17 -8.72 -2.36 -13.05
CA ALA A 17 -7.62 -1.49 -13.47
C ALA A 17 -6.90 -0.83 -12.28
N ALA A 18 -6.82 -1.54 -11.15
CA ALA A 18 -5.98 -1.10 -10.04
C ALA A 18 -4.52 -1.17 -10.50
N ALA A 19 -3.78 -0.08 -10.31
CA ALA A 19 -2.35 -0.08 -10.58
C ALA A 19 -1.66 -1.10 -9.65
N ASP A 20 -1.01 -2.10 -10.26
CA ASP A 20 -0.34 -3.15 -9.51
C ASP A 20 0.95 -2.63 -8.89
N LEU A 21 0.96 -2.51 -7.56
CA LEU A 21 2.14 -2.26 -6.75
C LEU A 21 2.69 -3.59 -6.22
N LEU A 22 3.94 -3.87 -6.55
CA LEU A 22 4.66 -5.05 -6.09
C LEU A 22 5.52 -4.67 -4.89
N LEU A 23 5.41 -5.45 -3.82
CA LEU A 23 6.30 -5.36 -2.66
C LEU A 23 7.56 -6.18 -2.94
N GLU A 24 8.69 -5.51 -3.12
CA GLU A 24 9.96 -6.17 -3.40
C GLU A 24 10.68 -6.60 -2.12
N GLU A 25 10.74 -5.70 -1.15
CA GLU A 25 11.41 -5.95 0.13
C GLU A 25 10.60 -5.33 1.27
N ALA A 26 10.54 -6.04 2.38
CA ALA A 26 9.94 -5.55 3.61
C ALA A 26 10.85 -5.88 4.80
N ARG A 27 11.22 -4.86 5.56
CA ARG A 27 11.91 -5.00 6.84
C ARG A 27 11.02 -4.43 7.92
N ARG A 28 10.76 -5.23 8.94
CA ARG A 28 9.92 -4.83 10.07
C ARG A 28 10.69 -4.96 11.36
N SER A 29 10.64 -3.92 12.18
CA SER A 29 11.11 -3.94 13.55
C SER A 29 9.98 -3.58 14.50
N LEU A 30 10.05 -4.17 15.70
CA LEU A 30 9.08 -4.00 16.74
C LEU A 30 9.83 -3.64 18.02
N ASP A 31 9.56 -2.45 18.53
CA ASP A 31 10.17 -1.90 19.73
C ASP A 31 9.13 -1.89 20.86
N LEU A 32 9.45 -2.63 21.92
CA LEU A 32 8.66 -2.78 23.14
C LEU A 32 9.38 -2.20 24.36
N SER A 33 10.42 -1.38 24.15
CA SER A 33 11.18 -0.75 25.25
C SER A 33 10.35 0.29 26.03
N THR A 34 9.25 0.75 25.45
CA THR A 34 8.31 1.69 26.07
C THR A 34 6.96 1.03 26.38
N HIS A 35 6.07 1.75 27.06
CA HIS A 35 4.69 1.30 27.29
C HIS A 35 3.82 1.25 26.02
N LEU A 36 4.31 1.76 24.89
CA LEU A 36 3.66 1.67 23.59
C LEU A 36 4.46 0.76 22.66
N ALA A 37 3.77 -0.16 22.01
CA ALA A 37 4.37 -0.97 20.95
C ALA A 37 4.60 -0.09 19.72
N LYS A 38 5.86 0.11 19.35
CA LYS A 38 6.22 0.83 18.13
C LYS A 38 6.60 -0.16 17.05
N VAL A 39 5.86 -0.16 15.96
CA VAL A 39 6.16 -0.96 14.77
C VAL A 39 6.71 -0.04 13.69
N SER A 40 7.92 -0.32 13.22
CA SER A 40 8.52 0.37 12.09
C SER A 40 8.63 -0.61 10.93
N ALA A 41 8.18 -0.21 9.76
CA ALA A 41 8.31 -1.00 8.54
C ALA A 41 8.97 -0.17 7.44
N GLU A 42 10.03 -0.71 6.86
CA GLU A 42 10.69 -0.19 5.66
C GLU A 42 10.28 -1.07 4.48
N LEU A 43 9.68 -0.46 3.46
CA LEU A 43 9.10 -1.15 2.31
C LEU A 43 9.77 -0.64 1.02
N SER A 44 10.19 -1.57 0.15
CA SER A 44 10.54 -1.29 -1.25
C SER A 44 9.37 -1.67 -2.14
N LEU A 45 8.83 -0.69 -2.87
CA LEU A 45 7.67 -0.87 -3.74
C LEU A 45 8.05 -0.56 -5.19
N ALA A 46 7.60 -1.41 -6.11
CA ALA A 46 7.77 -1.22 -7.55
C ALA A 46 6.42 -1.25 -8.27
N ASN A 47 6.30 -0.48 -9.35
CA ASN A 47 5.16 -0.62 -10.26
C ASN A 47 5.33 -1.90 -11.07
N ALA A 48 4.25 -2.66 -11.28
CA ALA A 48 4.29 -3.83 -12.12
C ALA A 48 4.72 -3.50 -13.56
N ALA A 49 5.48 -4.41 -14.17
CA ALA A 49 5.99 -4.24 -15.52
C ALA A 49 4.82 -4.12 -16.53
N GLY A 50 4.84 -3.05 -17.34
CA GLY A 50 3.81 -2.80 -18.35
C GLY A 50 2.47 -2.30 -17.80
N GLY A 51 2.34 -2.11 -16.48
CA GLY A 51 1.16 -1.52 -15.84
C GLY A 51 1.17 0.01 -15.85
N THR A 52 0.03 0.61 -15.54
CA THR A 52 -0.08 2.05 -15.26
C THR A 52 0.61 2.39 -13.94
N ALA A 53 1.36 3.48 -13.89
CA ALA A 53 2.04 3.92 -12.67
C ALA A 53 1.03 4.20 -11.53
N ALA A 54 1.26 3.59 -10.38
CA ALA A 54 0.43 3.80 -9.19
C ALA A 54 0.74 5.16 -8.56
N SER A 55 -0.32 5.88 -8.17
CA SER A 55 -0.24 7.17 -7.46
C SER A 55 -0.56 7.06 -5.96
N ALA A 56 -1.04 5.89 -5.52
CA ALA A 56 -1.43 5.62 -4.15
C ALA A 56 -1.06 4.18 -3.80
N PHE A 57 -0.85 3.91 -2.51
CA PHE A 57 -0.67 2.56 -2.00
C PHE A 57 -1.68 2.30 -0.88
N LEU A 58 -1.97 1.02 -0.63
CA LEU A 58 -2.87 0.60 0.42
C LEU A 58 -2.06 0.00 1.57
N LEU A 59 -2.42 0.39 2.80
CA LEU A 59 -1.88 -0.18 4.01
C LEU A 59 -3.01 -0.86 4.78
N ALA A 60 -2.90 -2.18 4.94
CA ALA A 60 -3.85 -2.96 5.72
C ALA A 60 -3.45 -2.96 7.20
N LEU A 61 -4.45 -2.85 8.07
CA LEU A 61 -4.30 -3.06 9.51
C LEU A 61 -5.05 -4.32 9.90
N GLU A 62 -4.49 -5.06 10.87
CA GLU A 62 -5.16 -6.24 11.41
C GLU A 62 -6.45 -5.81 12.14
N PRO A 63 -7.58 -6.51 11.94
CA PRO A 63 -8.82 -6.21 12.64
C PRO A 63 -8.62 -6.20 14.17
N GLY A 64 -9.16 -5.18 14.83
CA GLY A 64 -9.03 -5.01 16.28
C GLY A 64 -7.80 -4.22 16.72
N LEU A 65 -6.88 -3.90 15.81
CA LEU A 65 -5.83 -2.91 16.07
C LEU A 65 -6.32 -1.48 15.93
N GLU A 66 -7.39 -1.21 15.17
CA GLU A 66 -7.90 0.15 14.96
C GLU A 66 -8.18 0.90 16.27
N PRO A 67 -8.87 0.33 17.28
CA PRO A 67 -9.10 1.04 18.55
C PRO A 67 -7.84 1.22 19.41
N ARG A 68 -6.72 0.57 19.06
CA ARG A 68 -5.44 0.60 19.79
C ARG A 68 -4.36 1.39 19.06
N LEU A 69 -4.63 1.84 17.84
CA LEU A 69 -3.70 2.59 17.04
C LEU A 69 -3.67 4.05 17.51
N ALA A 70 -2.59 4.44 18.18
CA ALA A 70 -2.40 5.83 18.61
C ALA A 70 -1.90 6.73 17.47
N TYR A 71 -1.08 6.19 16.56
CA TYR A 71 -0.44 6.94 15.49
C TYR A 71 -0.02 6.05 14.33
N LEU A 72 -0.19 6.55 13.10
CA LEU A 72 0.29 5.95 11.86
C LEU A 72 0.94 7.04 11.01
N GLY A 73 2.23 6.89 10.75
CA GLY A 73 3.00 7.82 9.94
C GLY A 73 3.68 7.09 8.79
N VAL A 74 3.76 7.75 7.64
CA VAL A 74 4.44 7.25 6.44
C VAL A 74 5.45 8.29 6.02
N GLN A 75 6.67 7.85 5.75
CA GLN A 75 7.75 8.70 5.28
C GLN A 75 8.43 8.03 4.08
N VAL A 76 8.84 8.84 3.11
CA VAL A 76 9.58 8.36 1.95
C VAL A 76 11.06 8.38 2.31
N SER A 77 11.70 7.22 2.25
CA SER A 77 13.16 7.15 2.32
C SER A 77 13.73 7.65 1.00
N ALA A 78 14.61 8.65 1.04
CA ALA A 78 15.38 9.06 -0.12
C ALA A 78 16.42 7.99 -0.44
N GLY A 79 15.99 6.91 -1.08
CA GLY A 79 16.90 5.86 -1.55
C GLY A 79 17.99 6.47 -2.45
N ARG A 80 19.25 6.14 -2.18
CA ARG A 80 20.38 6.51 -3.05
C ARG A 80 20.10 5.94 -4.44
N ARG A 81 19.78 6.79 -5.41
CA ARG A 81 19.82 6.43 -6.82
C ARG A 81 21.25 6.08 -7.17
N GLY A 82 21.59 4.80 -7.16
CA GLY A 82 22.78 4.29 -7.83
C GLY A 82 22.61 4.53 -9.31
N TRP A 83 23.34 5.50 -9.86
CA TRP A 83 23.57 5.56 -11.29
C TRP A 83 24.53 4.43 -11.64
N ALA A 84 24.05 3.51 -12.48
CA ALA A 84 24.87 2.65 -13.30
C ALA A 84 25.21 3.39 -14.60
#